data_AF-A0A4R3G340-F1
#
_entry.id   AF-A0A4R3G340-F1
#
_cell.length_a   1.000
_cell.length_b   1.000
_cell.length_c   1.000
_cell.angle_alpha   90.00
_cell.angle_beta   90.00
_cell.angle_gamma   90.00
#
_symmetry.space_group_name_H-M   'P 1'
#
loop_
_entity.id
_entity.type
_entity.pdbx_description
1 polymer ?
#
loop_
_entity_poly.entity_id
_entity_poly.type
_entity_poly.pdbx_seq_one_letter_code
_entity_poly.pdbx_strand_id
1 'polypeptide(L)'
;MGRTMAFIATGGLFGAAAFLTLGTILSGSGWASAAYLWSGSSTCGPTSGTQQQVALPFVAGDRLVIALPGSIHYQPGEKAEAIISGDSVLLSHLRIESGRLGLDCEPGWSSPQLDVKLSGPAIARWDLLGNGDLTLSQINQPELQVNIKGSGNSTASGIADAVNLSISGSGDARFEGLTAKSATVKIRGSGDAKVTAQADADVSISGSGNVELSGHPAMRRAEIKGNGRIVQVP
;
A
#
# COMPACT_ATOMS: atom_id res chain seq x y z
N MET A 1 46.79 -0.40 7.14
CA MET A 1 45.61 -0.29 6.26
C MET A 1 44.49 0.38 7.03
N GLY A 2 44.07 1.59 6.66
CA GLY A 2 42.98 2.27 7.40
C GLY A 2 42.93 3.80 7.32
N ARG A 3 43.25 4.43 6.18
CA ARG A 3 43.23 5.91 6.07
C ARG A 3 42.56 6.47 4.80
N THR A 4 41.86 5.65 4.00
CA THR A 4 41.29 6.10 2.72
C THR A 4 39.76 6.11 2.65
N MET A 5 39.06 5.59 3.67
CA MET A 5 37.58 5.50 3.68
C MET A 5 36.87 6.71 4.33
N ALA A 6 37.60 7.62 4.97
CA ALA A 6 36.98 8.74 5.71
C ALA A 6 36.67 9.99 4.85
N PHE A 7 37.18 10.07 3.61
CA PHE A 7 37.06 11.28 2.78
C PHE A 7 35.89 11.29 1.79
N ILE A 8 35.22 10.15 1.57
CA ILE A 8 34.09 10.08 0.63
C ILE A 8 32.75 10.39 1.33
N ALA A 9 32.67 10.21 2.65
CA ALA A 9 31.45 10.53 3.42
C ALA A 9 31.27 12.02 3.74
N THR A 10 32.35 12.81 3.75
CA THR A 10 32.28 14.26 4.03
C THR A 10 32.05 15.10 2.78
N GLY A 11 32.45 14.64 1.58
CA GLY A 11 32.20 15.36 0.32
C GLY A 11 30.73 15.40 -0.10
N GLY A 12 29.94 14.36 0.25
CA GLY A 12 28.51 14.31 -0.07
C GLY A 12 27.64 15.28 0.75
N LEU A 13 28.08 15.64 1.96
CA LEU A 13 27.31 16.51 2.85
C LEU A 13 27.42 17.99 2.43
N PHE A 14 28.55 18.42 1.86
CA PHE A 14 28.74 19.79 1.39
C PHE A 14 28.02 20.08 0.05
N GLY A 15 27.81 19.06 -0.80
CA GLY A 15 27.01 19.21 -2.02
C GLY A 15 25.53 19.45 -1.74
N ALA A 16 24.98 18.80 -0.71
CA ALA A 16 23.58 19.00 -0.28
C ALA A 16 23.37 20.39 0.34
N ALA A 17 24.34 20.89 1.12
CA ALA A 17 24.25 22.23 1.71
C ALA A 17 24.26 23.35 0.65
N ALA A 18 25.04 23.19 -0.43
CA ALA A 18 25.10 24.18 -1.51
C ALA A 18 23.80 24.23 -2.36
N PHE A 19 23.12 23.09 -2.56
CA PHE A 19 21.81 23.09 -3.22
C PHE A 19 20.68 23.58 -2.32
N LEU A 20 20.77 23.33 -1.00
CA LEU A 20 19.84 23.87 -0.03
C LEU A 20 19.94 25.41 0.03
N THR A 21 21.14 26.00 0.01
CA THR A 21 21.29 27.47 0.09
C THR A 21 20.94 28.22 -1.20
N LEU A 22 20.88 27.56 -2.37
CA LEU A 22 20.37 28.17 -3.60
C LEU A 22 18.84 28.07 -3.71
N GLY A 23 18.22 27.02 -3.16
CA GLY A 23 16.76 26.91 -3.09
C GLY A 23 16.13 27.91 -2.12
N THR A 24 16.87 28.35 -1.11
CA THR A 24 16.41 29.26 -0.06
C THR A 24 16.32 30.72 -0.50
N ILE A 25 17.12 31.14 -1.48
CA ILE A 25 17.16 32.53 -1.97
C ILE A 25 16.10 32.79 -3.06
N LEU A 26 15.69 31.74 -3.81
CA LEU A 26 14.73 31.88 -4.92
C LEU A 26 13.25 31.66 -4.50
N SER A 27 12.97 31.10 -3.32
CA SER A 27 11.63 30.55 -2.99
C SER A 27 10.75 31.43 -2.07
N GLY A 28 11.20 32.63 -1.68
CA GLY A 28 10.37 33.55 -0.88
C GLY A 28 9.81 32.92 0.40
N SER A 29 8.75 33.49 0.98
CA SER A 29 8.14 33.15 2.27
C SER A 29 7.59 31.70 2.42
N GLY A 30 7.91 30.79 1.51
CA GLY A 30 7.49 29.39 1.52
C GLY A 30 8.27 28.47 2.46
N TRP A 31 9.04 28.97 3.43
CA TRP A 31 9.77 28.10 4.37
C TRP A 31 8.97 27.65 5.57
N ALA A 32 8.03 28.48 6.07
CA ALA A 32 6.98 27.97 6.96
C ALA A 32 6.20 26.86 6.26
N SER A 33 6.15 26.95 4.93
CA SER A 33 5.54 25.98 4.07
C SER A 33 6.40 24.73 3.85
N ALA A 34 7.70 24.87 3.60
CA ALA A 34 8.58 23.72 3.48
C ALA A 34 8.76 22.98 4.83
N ALA A 35 8.68 23.68 5.97
CA ALA A 35 8.83 23.09 7.29
C ALA A 35 7.75 22.05 7.62
N TYR A 36 6.51 22.21 7.13
CA TYR A 36 5.46 21.20 7.36
C TYR A 36 5.69 19.89 6.57
N LEU A 37 6.40 19.95 5.44
CA LEU A 37 6.79 18.76 4.68
C LEU A 37 7.85 17.93 5.42
N TRP A 38 8.57 18.53 6.37
CA TRP A 38 9.63 17.89 7.15
C TRP A 38 9.27 17.66 8.62
N SER A 39 8.26 18.34 9.16
CA SER A 39 7.86 18.22 10.57
C SER A 39 7.06 16.96 10.86
N GLY A 40 6.44 16.33 9.85
CA GLY A 40 5.58 15.15 10.03
C GLY A 40 4.36 15.41 10.92
N SER A 41 4.00 16.69 11.14
CA SER A 41 2.93 17.08 12.07
C SER A 41 1.56 16.75 11.50
N SER A 42 0.79 15.97 12.25
CA SER A 42 -0.62 15.65 11.94
C SER A 42 -1.47 16.92 11.87
N THR A 43 -2.30 17.03 10.83
CA THR A 43 -3.35 18.07 10.75
C THR A 43 -4.67 17.60 11.36
N CYS A 44 -4.75 16.33 11.80
CA CYS A 44 -5.91 15.76 12.48
C CYS A 44 -6.06 16.20 13.95
N GLY A 45 -5.14 17.02 14.47
CA GLY A 45 -5.09 17.39 15.88
C GLY A 45 -4.37 16.37 16.77
N PRO A 46 -4.18 16.69 18.06
CA PRO A 46 -3.54 15.80 19.01
C PRO A 46 -4.44 14.59 19.29
N THR A 47 -3.84 13.40 19.32
CA THR A 47 -4.53 12.16 19.69
C THR A 47 -5.00 12.22 21.13
N SER A 48 -6.23 11.76 21.39
CA SER A 48 -6.82 11.76 22.73
C SER A 48 -6.39 10.56 23.58
N GLY A 49 -5.85 9.50 22.95
CA GLY A 49 -5.62 8.19 23.55
C GLY A 49 -6.91 7.42 23.86
N THR A 50 -8.07 8.02 23.58
CA THR A 50 -9.37 7.40 23.85
C THR A 50 -9.76 6.52 22.67
N GLN A 51 -9.84 5.22 22.92
CA GLN A 51 -10.29 4.24 21.93
C GLN A 51 -11.80 4.28 21.79
N GLN A 52 -12.27 4.32 20.55
CA GLN A 52 -13.68 4.23 20.20
C GLN A 52 -13.85 3.31 18.99
N GLN A 53 -15.07 2.82 18.81
CA GLN A 53 -15.48 2.02 17.67
C GLN A 53 -16.69 2.67 17.00
N VAL A 54 -16.67 2.74 15.67
CA VAL A 54 -17.76 3.26 14.85
C VAL A 54 -18.16 2.19 13.84
N ALA A 55 -19.45 1.92 13.73
CA ALA A 55 -20.02 1.06 12.69
C ALA A 55 -20.69 1.95 11.64
N LEU A 56 -20.25 1.82 10.39
CA LEU A 56 -20.80 2.53 9.24
C LEU A 56 -21.33 1.51 8.24
N PRO A 57 -22.62 1.58 7.85
CA PRO A 57 -23.05 0.89 6.64
C PRO A 57 -22.34 1.54 5.45
N PHE A 58 -21.94 0.74 4.48
CA PHE A 58 -21.38 1.25 3.24
C PHE A 58 -22.03 0.59 2.04
N VAL A 59 -22.05 1.29 0.92
CA VAL A 59 -22.50 0.72 -0.35
C VAL A 59 -21.30 0.03 -0.99
N ALA A 60 -21.31 -1.30 -1.00
CA ALA A 60 -20.31 -2.07 -1.71
C ALA A 60 -20.47 -1.82 -3.22
N GLY A 61 -19.47 -1.18 -3.81
CA GLY A 61 -19.31 -1.07 -5.25
C GLY A 61 -18.26 -2.05 -5.76
N ASP A 62 -17.97 -1.96 -7.05
CA ASP A 62 -16.92 -2.76 -7.70
C ASP A 62 -15.48 -2.39 -7.23
N ARG A 63 -15.34 -1.18 -6.65
CA ARG A 63 -14.06 -0.60 -6.24
C ARG A 63 -14.13 -0.02 -4.84
N LEU A 64 -13.10 -0.30 -4.03
CA LEU A 64 -12.88 0.35 -2.75
C LEU A 64 -11.45 0.91 -2.66
N VAL A 65 -11.35 2.20 -2.36
CA VAL A 65 -10.09 2.93 -2.17
C VAL A 65 -9.86 3.10 -0.67
N ILE A 66 -8.75 2.58 -0.18
CA ILE A 66 -8.30 2.70 1.20
C ILE A 66 -7.22 3.77 1.25
N ALA A 67 -7.49 4.87 1.94
CA ALA A 67 -6.62 6.03 2.05
C ALA A 67 -6.47 6.49 3.51
N LEU A 68 -6.17 5.54 4.39
CA LEU A 68 -5.95 5.77 5.80
C LEU A 68 -4.82 4.87 6.31
N PRO A 69 -4.07 5.34 7.33
CA PRO A 69 -3.07 4.51 8.00
C PRO A 69 -3.76 3.51 8.93
N GLY A 70 -3.36 2.25 8.89
CA GLY A 70 -3.92 1.22 9.74
C GLY A 70 -3.97 -0.15 9.11
N SER A 71 -4.64 -1.07 9.80
CA SER A 71 -4.87 -2.45 9.37
C SER A 71 -6.31 -2.60 8.90
N ILE A 72 -6.49 -3.08 7.67
CA ILE A 72 -7.77 -3.28 7.03
C ILE A 72 -7.96 -4.78 6.85
N HIS A 73 -9.05 -5.31 7.39
CA HIS A 73 -9.44 -6.70 7.28
C HIS A 73 -10.77 -6.78 6.55
N TYR A 74 -10.80 -7.45 5.40
CA TYR A 74 -12.01 -7.67 4.62
C TYR A 74 -12.33 -9.14 4.49
N GLN A 75 -13.61 -9.48 4.65
CA GLN A 75 -14.16 -10.80 4.40
C GLN A 75 -15.51 -10.69 3.68
N PRO A 76 -15.75 -11.45 2.60
CA PRO A 76 -17.07 -11.49 1.96
C PRO A 76 -18.17 -11.91 2.94
N GLY A 77 -19.33 -11.25 2.85
CA GLY A 77 -20.48 -11.52 3.71
C GLY A 77 -21.77 -10.90 3.16
N GLU A 78 -22.91 -11.29 3.72
CA GLU A 78 -24.23 -10.84 3.22
C GLU A 78 -24.52 -9.38 3.55
N LYS A 79 -23.97 -8.88 4.66
CA LYS A 79 -24.20 -7.51 5.15
C LYS A 79 -22.98 -6.65 4.88
N ALA A 80 -23.18 -5.55 4.16
CA ALA A 80 -22.18 -4.52 3.95
C ALA A 80 -22.02 -3.66 5.21
N GLU A 81 -20.96 -3.88 5.97
CA GLU A 81 -20.70 -3.19 7.22
C GLU A 81 -19.20 -2.90 7.38
N ALA A 82 -18.89 -1.68 7.80
CA ALA A 82 -17.56 -1.24 8.13
C ALA A 82 -17.50 -0.93 9.62
N ILE A 83 -16.63 -1.62 10.34
CA ILE A 83 -16.39 -1.43 11.76
C ILE A 83 -14.98 -0.88 11.91
N ILE A 84 -14.87 0.35 12.38
CA ILE A 84 -13.59 1.04 12.52
C ILE A 84 -13.32 1.31 14.00
N SER A 85 -12.17 0.87 14.48
CA SER A 85 -11.69 1.09 15.85
C SER A 85 -10.42 1.93 15.85
N GLY A 86 -10.31 2.88 16.78
CA GLY A 86 -9.13 3.73 16.91
C GLY A 86 -9.35 4.94 17.81
N ASP A 87 -8.44 5.92 17.71
CA ASP A 87 -8.56 7.17 18.46
C ASP A 87 -9.78 7.97 17.99
N SER A 88 -10.59 8.44 18.94
CA SER A 88 -11.81 9.22 18.65
C SER A 88 -11.57 10.45 17.78
N VAL A 89 -10.40 11.07 17.87
CA VAL A 89 -10.01 12.23 17.04
C VAL A 89 -9.82 11.81 15.59
N LEU A 90 -9.22 10.66 15.31
CA LEU A 90 -9.12 10.16 13.94
C LEU A 90 -10.49 9.71 13.40
N LEU A 91 -11.33 9.13 14.26
CA LEU A 91 -12.65 8.65 13.86
C LEU A 91 -13.61 9.80 13.49
N SER A 92 -13.47 10.99 14.09
CA SER A 92 -14.30 12.15 13.73
C SER A 92 -14.00 12.69 12.32
N HIS A 93 -12.76 12.49 11.87
CA HIS A 93 -12.25 12.82 10.54
C HIS A 93 -12.49 11.72 9.50
N LEU A 94 -13.03 10.56 9.90
CA LEU A 94 -13.32 9.46 9.00
C LEU A 94 -14.44 9.82 8.01
N ARG A 95 -14.20 9.58 6.72
CA ARG A 95 -15.19 9.74 5.65
C ARG A 95 -15.20 8.51 4.76
N ILE A 96 -16.41 8.06 4.40
CA ILE A 96 -16.62 7.04 3.39
C ILE A 96 -17.57 7.58 2.32
N GLU A 97 -17.03 7.95 1.17
CA GLU A 97 -17.79 8.56 0.08
C GLU A 97 -17.30 8.01 -1.27
N SER A 98 -18.24 7.69 -2.16
CA SER A 98 -17.93 7.24 -3.53
C SER A 98 -16.93 6.07 -3.62
N GLY A 99 -17.01 5.11 -2.70
CA GLY A 99 -16.08 3.97 -2.66
C GLY A 99 -14.67 4.34 -2.22
N ARG A 100 -14.49 5.45 -1.49
CA ARG A 100 -13.22 5.85 -0.87
C ARG A 100 -13.41 5.98 0.64
N LEU A 101 -12.64 5.19 1.39
CA LEU A 101 -12.53 5.27 2.84
C LEU A 101 -11.22 5.98 3.18
N GLY A 102 -11.31 7.12 3.87
CA GLY A 102 -10.15 7.93 4.22
C GLY A 102 -10.45 8.92 5.34
N LEU A 103 -9.47 9.78 5.61
CA LEU A 103 -9.57 10.88 6.56
C LEU A 103 -9.70 12.20 5.80
N ASP A 104 -10.48 13.15 6.32
CA ASP A 104 -10.52 14.54 5.82
C ASP A 104 -9.42 15.43 6.44
N CYS A 105 -8.39 14.78 7.01
CA CYS A 105 -7.17 15.37 7.54
C CYS A 105 -5.95 14.54 7.09
N GLU A 106 -4.76 15.13 7.20
CA GLU A 106 -3.49 14.49 6.86
C GLU A 106 -2.82 13.96 8.13
N PRO A 107 -2.79 12.62 8.34
CA PRO A 107 -2.19 12.03 9.51
C PRO A 107 -0.66 12.17 9.45
N GLY A 108 -0.06 12.52 10.58
CA GLY A 108 1.39 12.53 10.74
C GLY A 108 2.00 11.13 10.65
N TRP A 109 3.32 11.04 10.45
CA TRP A 109 4.01 9.74 10.29
C TRP A 109 3.91 8.82 11.50
N SER A 110 3.70 9.39 12.69
CA SER A 110 3.54 8.66 13.97
C SER A 110 2.08 8.55 14.41
N SER A 111 1.12 8.68 13.50
CA SER A 111 -0.30 8.60 13.85
C SER A 111 -0.66 7.20 14.34
N PRO A 112 -1.55 7.08 15.33
CA PRO A 112 -2.02 5.78 15.79
C PRO A 112 -2.74 5.06 14.65
N GLN A 113 -2.51 3.75 14.58
CA GLN A 113 -3.09 2.90 13.55
C GLN A 113 -4.59 2.71 13.81
N LEU A 114 -5.38 2.79 12.75
CA LEU A 114 -6.79 2.40 12.77
C LEU A 114 -6.92 0.90 12.51
N ASP A 115 -7.87 0.24 13.16
CA ASP A 115 -8.29 -1.12 12.85
C ASP A 115 -9.63 -1.06 12.11
N VAL A 116 -9.67 -1.49 10.86
CA VAL A 116 -10.85 -1.45 10.00
C VAL A 116 -11.25 -2.88 9.68
N LYS A 117 -12.45 -3.29 10.08
CA LYS A 117 -13.07 -4.55 9.70
C LYS A 117 -14.21 -4.29 8.74
N LEU A 118 -14.10 -4.84 7.54
CA LEU A 118 -15.07 -4.71 6.47
C LEU A 118 -15.69 -6.07 6.18
N SER A 119 -17.01 -6.10 6.07
CA SER A 119 -17.76 -7.24 5.53
C SER A 119 -18.73 -6.76 4.47
N GLY A 120 -19.01 -7.59 3.47
CA GLY A 120 -20.01 -7.25 2.45
C GLY A 120 -19.89 -8.06 1.15
N PRO A 121 -20.67 -7.67 0.13
CA PRO A 121 -20.60 -8.25 -1.21
C PRO A 121 -19.19 -8.18 -1.81
N ALA A 122 -18.87 -9.11 -2.71
CA ALA A 122 -17.58 -9.19 -3.38
C ALA A 122 -17.17 -7.85 -4.03
N ILE A 123 -15.93 -7.42 -3.77
CA ILE A 123 -15.33 -6.22 -4.34
C ILE A 123 -14.18 -6.66 -5.24
N ALA A 124 -14.27 -6.33 -6.52
CA ALA A 124 -13.27 -6.74 -7.50
C ALA A 124 -11.98 -5.92 -7.36
N ARG A 125 -12.07 -4.60 -7.12
CA ARG A 125 -10.92 -3.68 -7.15
C ARG A 125 -10.62 -3.04 -5.81
N TRP A 126 -9.38 -3.19 -5.36
CA TRP A 126 -8.85 -2.58 -4.14
C TRP A 126 -7.71 -1.63 -4.49
N ASP A 127 -7.81 -0.38 -4.06
CA ASP A 127 -6.70 0.58 -4.16
C ASP A 127 -6.22 0.95 -2.76
N LEU A 128 -5.00 0.52 -2.42
CA LEU A 128 -4.35 0.85 -1.15
C LEU A 128 -3.41 2.04 -1.36
N LEU A 129 -3.68 3.15 -0.69
CA LEU A 129 -2.89 4.37 -0.75
C LEU A 129 -2.16 4.59 0.58
N GLY A 130 -0.87 4.91 0.51
CA GLY A 130 -0.06 5.22 1.69
C GLY A 130 0.61 3.99 2.30
N ASN A 131 0.47 3.83 3.61
CA ASN A 131 1.20 2.85 4.43
C ASN A 131 0.29 1.91 5.24
N GLY A 132 -1.00 1.82 4.89
CA GLY A 132 -1.91 0.86 5.52
C GLY A 132 -1.65 -0.58 5.07
N ASP A 133 -2.10 -1.54 5.85
CA ASP A 133 -2.03 -2.97 5.54
C ASP A 133 -3.43 -3.50 5.16
N LEU A 134 -3.54 -4.27 4.08
CA LEU A 134 -4.80 -4.84 3.61
C LEU A 134 -4.78 -6.37 3.68
N THR A 135 -5.70 -6.94 4.45
CA THR A 135 -5.92 -8.39 4.56
C THR A 135 -7.25 -8.75 3.93
N LEU A 136 -7.22 -9.53 2.84
CA LEU A 136 -8.38 -10.06 2.14
C LEU A 136 -8.54 -11.55 2.48
N SER A 137 -9.62 -11.91 3.17
CA SER A 137 -9.83 -13.27 3.65
C SER A 137 -10.98 -13.96 2.94
N GLN A 138 -10.81 -15.24 2.58
CA GLN A 138 -11.85 -16.08 1.98
C GLN A 138 -12.46 -15.50 0.70
N ILE A 139 -11.62 -14.92 -0.16
CA ILE A 139 -12.05 -14.41 -1.46
C ILE A 139 -12.53 -15.56 -2.35
N ASN A 140 -13.65 -15.34 -3.04
CA ASN A 140 -14.18 -16.27 -4.03
C ASN A 140 -14.90 -15.46 -5.12
N GLN A 141 -14.17 -15.08 -6.16
CA GLN A 141 -14.69 -14.21 -7.22
C GLN A 141 -13.95 -14.39 -8.55
N PRO A 142 -14.56 -14.04 -9.69
CA PRO A 142 -13.92 -14.18 -11.00
C PRO A 142 -12.65 -13.32 -11.14
N GLU A 143 -12.68 -12.08 -10.66
CA GLU A 143 -11.55 -11.16 -10.79
C GLU A 143 -11.23 -10.50 -9.45
N LEU A 144 -9.95 -10.47 -9.08
CA LEU A 144 -9.43 -9.68 -7.99
C LEU A 144 -8.31 -8.77 -8.50
N GLN A 145 -8.51 -7.45 -8.41
CA GLN A 145 -7.54 -6.43 -8.72
C GLN A 145 -7.09 -5.71 -7.45
N VAL A 146 -5.78 -5.68 -7.19
CA VAL A 146 -5.20 -4.97 -6.04
C VAL A 146 -4.11 -4.03 -6.54
N ASN A 147 -4.28 -2.73 -6.28
CA ASN A 147 -3.31 -1.70 -6.61
C ASN A 147 -2.75 -1.10 -5.32
N ILE A 148 -1.46 -1.31 -5.07
CA ILE A 148 -0.74 -0.75 -3.94
C ILE A 148 0.03 0.48 -4.43
N LYS A 149 -0.26 1.65 -3.86
CA LYS A 149 0.44 2.91 -4.12
C LYS A 149 1.01 3.46 -2.82
N GLY A 150 2.31 3.25 -2.61
CA GLY A 150 3.01 3.62 -1.39
C GLY A 150 3.84 2.46 -0.83
N SER A 151 3.78 2.28 0.48
CA SER A 151 4.58 1.30 1.24
C SER A 151 3.72 0.33 2.06
N GLY A 152 2.41 0.34 1.85
CA GLY A 152 1.48 -0.57 2.52
C GLY A 152 1.60 -2.01 2.02
N ASN A 153 1.27 -2.98 2.87
CA ASN A 153 1.31 -4.39 2.50
C ASN A 153 -0.09 -4.92 2.18
N SER A 154 -0.17 -5.98 1.37
CA SER A 154 -1.41 -6.71 1.16
C SER A 154 -1.23 -8.21 1.31
N THR A 155 -2.18 -8.87 1.98
CA THR A 155 -2.27 -10.31 2.09
C THR A 155 -3.64 -10.75 1.59
N ALA A 156 -3.71 -11.83 0.81
CA ALA A 156 -4.97 -12.34 0.29
C ALA A 156 -5.04 -13.87 0.40
N SER A 157 -6.25 -14.39 0.67
CA SER A 157 -6.54 -15.82 0.70
C SER A 157 -7.87 -16.18 0.05
N GLY A 158 -7.97 -17.40 -0.49
CA GLY A 158 -9.17 -17.92 -1.14
C GLY A 158 -8.93 -18.41 -2.58
N ILE A 159 -9.89 -18.17 -3.48
CA ILE A 159 -9.87 -18.59 -4.87
C ILE A 159 -10.29 -17.42 -5.77
N ALA A 160 -9.60 -17.22 -6.89
CA ALA A 160 -10.01 -16.30 -7.95
C ALA A 160 -9.70 -16.85 -9.35
N ASP A 161 -10.46 -16.47 -10.38
CA ASP A 161 -10.09 -16.88 -11.74
C ASP A 161 -8.92 -16.03 -12.28
N ALA A 162 -8.97 -14.72 -12.07
CA ALA A 162 -7.94 -13.78 -12.48
C ALA A 162 -7.51 -12.87 -11.32
N VAL A 163 -6.19 -12.78 -11.10
CA VAL A 163 -5.59 -11.83 -10.15
C VAL A 163 -4.77 -10.80 -10.91
N ASN A 164 -5.07 -9.53 -10.68
CA ASN A 164 -4.39 -8.37 -11.24
C ASN A 164 -3.73 -7.57 -10.11
N LEU A 165 -2.45 -7.81 -9.86
CA LEU A 165 -1.67 -7.13 -8.82
C LEU A 165 -0.79 -6.04 -9.44
N SER A 166 -0.91 -4.80 -8.94
CA SER A 166 -0.03 -3.69 -9.31
C SER A 166 0.57 -3.03 -8.09
N ILE A 167 1.89 -2.99 -7.99
CA ILE A 167 2.63 -2.31 -6.92
C ILE A 167 3.34 -1.10 -7.52
N SER A 168 3.15 0.08 -6.93
CA SER A 168 3.83 1.32 -7.27
C SER A 168 4.39 1.96 -6.01
N GLY A 169 5.67 1.74 -5.75
CA GLY A 169 6.34 2.11 -4.50
C GLY A 169 7.17 0.96 -3.94
N SER A 170 7.07 0.75 -2.63
CA SER A 170 7.90 -0.21 -1.86
C SER A 170 7.06 -1.15 -0.98
N GLY A 171 5.75 -1.22 -1.21
CA GLY A 171 4.86 -2.12 -0.48
C GLY A 171 4.92 -3.56 -0.99
N ASP A 172 4.59 -4.53 -0.13
CA ASP A 172 4.66 -5.96 -0.46
C ASP A 172 3.28 -6.60 -0.61
N ALA A 173 3.19 -7.65 -1.42
CA ALA A 173 1.98 -8.46 -1.56
C ALA A 173 2.25 -9.95 -1.29
N ARG A 174 1.50 -10.57 -0.38
CA ARG A 174 1.58 -12.00 -0.02
C ARG A 174 0.26 -12.71 -0.33
N PHE A 175 0.12 -13.17 -1.56
CA PHE A 175 -1.08 -13.85 -2.09
C PHE A 175 -0.88 -15.35 -2.24
N GLU A 176 0.05 -15.95 -1.49
CA GLU A 176 0.28 -17.42 -1.45
C GLU A 176 -0.94 -18.19 -0.93
N GLY A 177 -1.77 -17.55 -0.10
CA GLY A 177 -3.04 -18.13 0.36
C GLY A 177 -4.18 -18.05 -0.66
N LEU A 178 -3.98 -17.35 -1.79
CA LEU A 178 -4.98 -17.11 -2.82
C LEU A 178 -4.63 -17.90 -4.07
N THR A 179 -5.43 -18.92 -4.39
CA THR A 179 -5.22 -19.71 -5.61
C THR A 179 -5.90 -19.03 -6.80
N ALA A 180 -5.09 -18.54 -7.75
CA ALA A 180 -5.57 -17.96 -9.00
C ALA A 180 -5.45 -18.94 -10.18
N LYS A 181 -6.37 -18.91 -11.15
CA LYS A 181 -6.11 -19.59 -12.44
C LYS A 181 -5.07 -18.83 -13.26
N SER A 182 -5.24 -17.51 -13.34
CA SER A 182 -4.32 -16.61 -14.05
C SER A 182 -3.87 -15.46 -13.15
N ALA A 183 -2.60 -15.07 -13.25
CA ALA A 183 -2.04 -13.95 -12.50
C ALA A 183 -1.31 -12.96 -13.41
N THR A 184 -1.63 -11.68 -13.25
CA THR A 184 -0.88 -10.55 -13.81
C THR A 184 -0.26 -9.76 -12.67
N VAL A 185 1.08 -9.64 -12.65
CA VAL A 185 1.82 -8.92 -11.62
C VAL A 185 2.64 -7.81 -12.26
N LYS A 186 2.43 -6.57 -11.81
CA LYS A 186 3.15 -5.38 -12.29
C LYS A 186 3.79 -4.66 -11.12
N ILE A 187 5.11 -4.58 -11.10
CA ILE A 187 5.85 -3.87 -10.04
C ILE A 187 6.57 -2.67 -10.65
N ARG A 188 6.34 -1.48 -10.08
CA ARG A 188 7.08 -0.25 -10.37
C ARG A 188 7.68 0.27 -9.07
N GLY A 189 8.98 0.09 -8.88
CA GLY A 189 9.68 0.42 -7.64
C GLY A 189 10.43 -0.78 -7.06
N SER A 190 10.31 -0.97 -5.75
CA SER A 190 11.15 -1.91 -4.99
C SER A 190 10.37 -2.91 -4.14
N GLY A 191 9.04 -2.92 -4.23
CA GLY A 191 8.19 -3.87 -3.49
C GLY A 191 8.28 -5.29 -4.03
N ASP A 192 7.94 -6.27 -3.19
CA ASP A 192 7.95 -7.69 -3.54
C ASP A 192 6.53 -8.26 -3.65
N ALA A 193 6.36 -9.31 -4.46
CA ALA A 193 5.09 -10.01 -4.60
C ALA A 193 5.26 -11.53 -4.55
N LYS A 194 4.39 -12.20 -3.80
CA LYS A 194 4.25 -13.66 -3.82
C LYS A 194 2.84 -14.02 -4.26
N VAL A 195 2.70 -14.83 -5.31
CA VAL A 195 1.41 -15.13 -5.93
C VAL A 195 1.33 -16.59 -6.34
N THR A 196 0.19 -17.25 -6.10
CA THR A 196 -0.07 -18.61 -6.57
C THR A 196 -0.95 -18.58 -7.81
N ALA A 197 -0.48 -19.17 -8.92
CA ALA A 197 -1.22 -19.25 -10.18
C ALA A 197 -1.13 -20.66 -10.79
N GLN A 198 -2.24 -21.18 -11.31
CA GLN A 198 -2.33 -22.57 -11.79
C GLN A 198 -2.13 -22.73 -13.30
N ALA A 199 -2.50 -21.74 -14.11
CA ALA A 199 -2.50 -21.87 -15.57
C ALA A 199 -1.55 -20.88 -16.24
N ASP A 200 -1.75 -19.58 -16.03
CA ASP A 200 -1.04 -18.53 -16.76
C ASP A 200 -0.48 -17.45 -15.82
N ALA A 201 0.72 -16.94 -16.14
CA ALA A 201 1.30 -15.80 -15.47
C ALA A 201 1.90 -14.77 -16.44
N ASP A 202 1.59 -13.49 -16.24
CA ASP A 202 2.21 -12.33 -16.89
C ASP A 202 2.85 -11.44 -15.82
N VAL A 203 4.18 -11.33 -15.85
CA VAL A 203 4.94 -10.56 -14.87
C VAL A 203 5.77 -9.48 -15.54
N SER A 204 5.65 -8.25 -15.03
CA SER A 204 6.49 -7.12 -15.43
C SER A 204 7.01 -6.37 -14.21
N ILE A 205 8.32 -6.19 -14.16
CA ILE A 205 9.03 -5.48 -13.09
C ILE A 205 9.78 -4.30 -13.71
N SER A 206 9.61 -3.11 -13.15
CA SER A 206 10.37 -1.92 -13.46
C SER A 206 10.95 -1.35 -12.17
N GLY A 207 12.20 -1.70 -11.87
CA GLY A 207 12.88 -1.37 -10.62
C GLY A 207 13.65 -2.56 -10.05
N SER A 208 13.56 -2.76 -8.74
CA SER A 208 14.38 -3.73 -8.00
C SER A 208 13.57 -4.76 -7.20
N GLY A 209 12.25 -4.76 -7.35
CA GLY A 209 11.36 -5.71 -6.66
C GLY A 209 11.48 -7.15 -7.18
N ASN A 210 10.99 -8.10 -6.39
CA ASN A 210 11.02 -9.53 -6.67
C ASN A 210 9.61 -10.11 -6.75
N VAL A 211 9.44 -11.12 -7.60
CA VAL A 211 8.20 -11.88 -7.73
C VAL A 211 8.46 -13.36 -7.52
N GLU A 212 7.77 -13.96 -6.56
CA GLU A 212 7.72 -15.40 -6.31
C GLU A 212 6.39 -15.94 -6.83
N LEU A 213 6.44 -16.91 -7.75
CA LEU A 213 5.28 -17.56 -8.34
C LEU A 213 5.21 -19.03 -7.93
N SER A 214 4.13 -19.42 -7.28
CA SER A 214 3.84 -20.83 -6.93
C SER A 214 2.80 -21.42 -7.88
N GLY A 215 2.74 -22.75 -7.99
CA GLY A 215 1.67 -23.45 -8.75
C GLY A 215 1.99 -23.79 -10.21
N HIS A 216 3.24 -23.61 -10.64
CA HIS A 216 3.75 -23.95 -11.97
C HIS A 216 2.96 -23.37 -13.16
N PRO A 217 2.66 -22.06 -13.19
CA PRO A 217 1.95 -21.45 -14.31
C PRO A 217 2.79 -21.39 -15.59
N ALA A 218 2.14 -21.46 -16.74
CA ALA A 218 2.76 -21.11 -18.01
C ALA A 218 3.07 -19.60 -18.06
N MET A 219 4.36 -19.26 -18.16
CA MET A 219 4.78 -17.87 -18.26
C MET A 219 4.45 -17.31 -19.65
N ARG A 220 3.43 -16.44 -19.72
CA ARG A 220 3.06 -15.72 -20.95
C ARG A 220 4.00 -14.56 -21.23
N ARG A 221 4.43 -13.88 -20.16
CA ARG A 221 5.37 -12.75 -20.21
C ARG A 221 6.19 -12.71 -18.93
N ALA A 222 7.47 -12.42 -19.07
CA ALA A 222 8.37 -12.12 -17.98
C ALA A 222 9.32 -11.00 -18.44
N GLU A 223 9.09 -9.79 -17.96
CA GLU A 223 9.89 -8.62 -18.31
C GLU A 223 10.45 -7.96 -17.05
N ILE A 224 11.76 -7.73 -17.02
CA ILE A 224 12.43 -7.03 -15.92
C ILE A 224 13.24 -5.87 -16.51
N LYS A 225 12.92 -4.65 -16.07
CA LYS A 225 13.68 -3.44 -16.32
C LYS A 225 14.29 -2.97 -14.99
N GLY A 226 15.52 -3.37 -14.73
CA GLY A 226 16.24 -3.06 -13.50
C GLY A 226 16.89 -4.30 -12.90
N ASN A 227 16.95 -4.38 -11.57
CA ASN A 227 17.72 -5.39 -10.84
C ASN A 227 16.83 -6.40 -10.08
N GLY A 228 15.54 -6.42 -10.39
CA GLY A 228 14.58 -7.35 -9.78
C GLY A 228 14.76 -8.81 -10.24
N ARG A 229 13.99 -9.71 -9.64
CA ARG A 229 14.01 -11.15 -9.97
C ARG A 229 12.61 -11.74 -10.02
N ILE A 230 12.42 -12.71 -10.91
CA ILE A 230 11.23 -13.59 -10.91
C ILE A 230 11.71 -15.00 -10.57
N VAL A 231 11.11 -15.62 -9.56
CA VAL A 231 11.40 -16.98 -9.10
C VAL A 231 10.13 -17.80 -9.16
N GLN A 232 10.21 -18.99 -9.75
CA GLN A 232 9.15 -19.99 -9.62
C GLN A 232 9.49 -20.93 -8.48
N VAL A 233 8.54 -21.14 -7.59
CA VAL A 233 8.64 -22.09 -6.49
C VAL A 233 7.64 -23.24 -6.68
N PRO A 234 7.94 -24.44 -6.18
CA PRO A 234 7.06 -25.59 -6.30
C PRO A 234 5.65 -25.36 -5.76
#